data_AF-A0A7J9QM07-F1
#
_entry.id   AF-A0A7J9QM07-F1
#
_cell.length_a   1.000
_cell.length_b   1.000
_cell.length_c   1.000
_cell.angle_alpha   90.00
_cell.angle_beta   90.00
_cell.angle_gamma   90.00
#
_symmetry.space_group_name_H-M   'P 1'
#
loop_
_entity.id
_entity.type
_entity.pdbx_description
1 polymer ?
#
loop_
_entity_poly.entity_id
_entity_poly.type
_entity_poly.pdbx_seq_one_letter_code
_entity_poly.pdbx_strand_id
1 'polypeptide(L)'
;MATSMENFGTLEYVLDKYSKTWSWKLTGQRAVSMISKLVPEAWYGENIDEVIIPDSTESVKQLKAMMDRYPLEILSKSAWQRKVIKTFTPKPTLPPIKHKLNRAKTGDQFRGKLLNFQKEGLDFLLKSSGNALLADEMGLGKTVQTLSYVATEKQTFPVLVVAPLVTLQNWNREISKFVKKKSRNGRIVETESPSSTIIRTGKLEDLPKTDFYIINYELLYKRLPDLSNLNIKTVVCDEVHNLRSKTTQKYKAVKDLAAQPSVTYRIGLSGTPIYNRGSEIWPIVDILKPGLLGSFKEFCEYFCYVNEKGKAIVLENKRASLRNELQKHVMLRRKKSDVLKELKDKVRYKEVIDADTEYYLEELDKIWTRLEEEQKDAETEFKKSASYQRAIQSERQVAGIAKLPHVINFVKNIMEIEESVVVFCHHKVIHKLLHERLEEFSPVSIIGGQTDTMRQDQIDKFQKGESKLMIAGLRAGNVGINLTRAKYVIFAELDWSPAIHRQAEDRLHRIGQKNTVFAYYLIGNGTLDDHVANILVDKSYEIDAIMDETVDSYENKDKAKLILAQIHDKISSK
;
A
#
# COMPACT_ATOMS: atom_id res chain seq x y z
N MET A 1 -13.04 32.98 -16.47
CA MET A 1 -14.15 33.41 -15.58
C MET A 1 -14.80 32.16 -15.04
N ALA A 2 -15.00 32.04 -13.73
CA ALA A 2 -15.73 30.90 -13.17
C ALA A 2 -17.23 31.08 -13.48
N THR A 3 -17.81 30.15 -14.24
CA THR A 3 -19.26 30.04 -14.31
C THR A 3 -19.77 29.71 -12.92
N SER A 4 -20.61 30.58 -12.36
CA SER A 4 -21.36 30.28 -11.15
C SER A 4 -22.13 28.98 -11.39
N MET A 5 -21.98 28.00 -10.49
CA MET A 5 -22.84 26.83 -10.49
C MET A 5 -24.29 27.32 -10.28
N GLU A 6 -25.06 27.41 -11.36
CA GLU A 6 -26.48 27.72 -11.30
C GLU A 6 -27.14 26.70 -10.36
N ASN A 7 -27.92 27.18 -9.40
CA ASN A 7 -28.66 26.31 -8.49
C ASN A 7 -29.71 25.53 -9.29
N PHE A 8 -29.54 24.22 -9.46
CA PHE A 8 -30.40 23.43 -10.35
C PHE A 8 -31.81 23.18 -9.80
N GLY A 9 -32.04 23.50 -8.51
CA GLY A 9 -33.29 23.23 -7.81
C GLY A 9 -33.11 23.14 -6.30
N THR A 10 -34.21 23.03 -5.56
CA THR A 10 -34.17 22.85 -4.09
C THR A 10 -34.62 21.46 -3.67
N LEU A 11 -34.03 20.94 -2.59
CA LEU A 11 -34.38 19.64 -2.00
C LEU A 11 -34.86 19.82 -0.54
N GLU A 12 -36.11 19.44 -0.29
CA GLU A 12 -36.78 19.54 1.01
C GLU A 12 -37.30 18.16 1.46
N TYR A 13 -37.35 17.92 2.77
CA TYR A 13 -37.94 16.73 3.37
C TYR A 13 -39.29 17.10 3.99
N VAL A 14 -40.38 16.67 3.36
CA VAL A 14 -41.74 17.11 3.69
C VAL A 14 -42.62 15.91 4.04
N LEU A 15 -43.64 16.14 4.85
CA LEU A 15 -44.76 15.20 4.97
C LEU A 15 -45.69 15.45 3.79
N ASP A 16 -45.75 14.52 2.84
CA ASP A 16 -46.61 14.66 1.66
C ASP A 16 -48.10 14.57 2.06
N LYS A 17 -48.92 15.45 1.48
CA LYS A 17 -50.35 15.59 1.84
C LYS A 17 -51.18 14.38 1.40
N TYR A 18 -50.81 13.76 0.28
CA TYR A 18 -51.59 12.71 -0.37
C TYR A 18 -51.25 11.32 0.19
N SER A 19 -49.97 10.95 0.16
CA SER A 19 -49.49 9.67 0.71
C SER A 19 -49.46 9.65 2.25
N LYS A 20 -49.46 10.82 2.91
CA LYS A 20 -49.23 10.99 4.36
C LYS A 20 -47.92 10.37 4.85
N THR A 21 -46.94 10.23 3.96
CA THR A 21 -45.59 9.73 4.26
C THR A 21 -44.55 10.84 4.16
N TRP A 22 -43.46 10.70 4.92
CA TRP A 22 -42.32 11.60 4.80
C TRP A 22 -41.54 11.27 3.53
N SER A 23 -41.40 12.27 2.67
CA SER A 23 -40.86 12.14 1.30
C SER A 23 -39.95 13.31 0.96
N TRP A 24 -39.16 13.14 -0.10
CA TRP A 24 -38.30 14.20 -0.63
C TRP A 24 -39.07 15.00 -1.68
N LYS A 25 -39.28 16.29 -1.44
CA LYS A 25 -39.77 17.22 -2.46
C LYS A 25 -38.57 17.85 -3.14
N LEU A 26 -38.47 17.62 -4.45
CA LEU A 26 -37.49 18.27 -5.32
C LEU A 26 -38.21 19.32 -6.16
N THR A 27 -37.67 20.54 -6.21
CA THR A 27 -38.20 21.64 -7.03
C THR A 27 -37.19 22.06 -8.09
N GLY A 28 -37.68 22.49 -9.26
CA GLY A 28 -36.87 23.04 -10.35
C GLY A 28 -36.95 22.22 -11.65
N GLN A 29 -37.36 22.87 -12.74
CA GLN A 29 -37.71 22.27 -14.03
C GLN A 29 -36.68 21.25 -14.56
N ARG A 30 -35.39 21.60 -14.57
CA ARG A 30 -34.29 20.72 -15.02
C ARG A 30 -34.09 19.54 -14.06
N ALA A 31 -34.19 19.78 -12.76
CA ALA A 31 -34.01 18.75 -11.73
C ALA A 31 -35.15 17.72 -11.77
N VAL A 32 -36.40 18.17 -11.88
CA VAL A 32 -37.58 17.30 -12.06
C VAL A 32 -37.43 16.42 -13.30
N SER A 33 -37.12 17.01 -14.47
CA SER A 33 -36.95 16.25 -15.73
C SER A 33 -35.86 15.17 -15.66
N MET A 34 -34.83 15.38 -14.84
CA MET A 34 -33.76 14.39 -14.63
C MET A 34 -34.15 13.31 -13.63
N ILE A 35 -34.73 13.65 -12.47
CA ILE A 35 -35.03 12.66 -11.45
C ILE A 35 -36.19 11.73 -11.85
N SER A 36 -37.18 12.22 -12.61
CA SER A 36 -38.28 11.40 -13.13
C SER A 36 -37.84 10.33 -14.13
N LYS A 37 -36.58 10.39 -14.62
CA LYS A 37 -35.94 9.33 -15.42
C LYS A 37 -35.14 8.33 -14.57
N LEU A 38 -34.79 8.71 -13.33
CA LEU A 38 -33.93 7.94 -12.42
C LEU A 38 -34.70 7.24 -11.31
N VAL A 39 -35.85 7.78 -10.91
CA VAL A 39 -36.72 7.23 -9.86
C VAL A 39 -38.12 6.98 -10.44
N PRO A 40 -38.43 5.76 -10.93
CA PRO A 40 -39.74 5.43 -11.49
C PRO A 40 -40.90 5.53 -10.49
N GLU A 41 -40.59 5.49 -9.19
CA GLU A 41 -41.55 5.60 -8.09
C GLU A 41 -41.87 7.06 -7.69
N ALA A 42 -41.30 8.05 -8.38
CA ALA A 42 -41.55 9.47 -8.09
C ALA A 42 -42.84 9.97 -8.79
N TRP A 43 -43.58 10.88 -8.14
CA TRP A 43 -44.82 11.46 -8.67
C TRP A 43 -44.78 12.99 -8.62
N TYR A 44 -45.49 13.65 -9.54
CA TYR A 44 -45.54 15.11 -9.58
C TYR A 44 -46.16 15.72 -8.32
N GLY A 45 -45.64 16.88 -7.91
CA GLY A 45 -46.16 17.67 -6.79
C GLY A 45 -47.38 18.51 -7.15
N GLU A 46 -47.69 19.50 -6.32
CA GLU A 46 -48.81 20.43 -6.58
C GLU A 46 -48.49 21.44 -7.70
N ASN A 47 -47.20 21.66 -7.98
CA ASN A 47 -46.71 22.55 -9.04
C ASN A 47 -46.00 21.77 -10.15
N ILE A 48 -46.00 22.33 -11.36
CA ILE A 48 -45.41 21.71 -12.58
C ILE A 48 -43.90 21.45 -12.43
N ASP A 49 -43.20 22.32 -11.69
CA ASP A 49 -41.76 22.20 -11.40
C ASP A 49 -41.47 21.50 -10.06
N GLU A 50 -42.39 20.68 -9.55
CA GLU A 50 -42.22 19.89 -8.32
C GLU A 50 -42.40 18.39 -8.56
N VAL A 51 -41.59 17.59 -7.87
CA VAL A 51 -41.73 16.14 -7.83
C VAL A 51 -41.49 15.62 -6.41
N ILE A 52 -42.38 14.74 -5.96
CA ILE A 52 -42.32 14.03 -4.70
C ILE A 52 -41.68 12.66 -4.95
N ILE A 53 -40.66 12.36 -4.15
CA ILE A 53 -39.83 11.17 -4.26
C ILE A 53 -39.96 10.40 -2.96
N PRO A 54 -40.38 9.12 -2.98
CA PRO A 54 -40.57 8.34 -1.76
C PRO A 54 -39.23 8.16 -1.03
N ASP A 55 -39.25 8.23 0.29
CA ASP A 55 -38.04 8.14 1.13
C ASP A 55 -37.54 6.69 1.30
N SER A 56 -37.02 6.13 0.21
CA SER A 56 -36.40 4.80 0.15
C SER A 56 -34.87 4.89 0.10
N THR A 57 -34.21 3.79 0.43
CA THR A 57 -32.75 3.64 0.29
C THR A 57 -32.29 3.94 -1.14
N GLU A 58 -33.05 3.50 -2.15
CA GLU A 58 -32.71 3.68 -3.57
C GLU A 58 -32.97 5.13 -4.02
N SER A 59 -34.10 5.73 -3.62
CA SER A 59 -34.38 7.15 -3.89
C SER A 59 -33.29 8.08 -3.37
N VAL A 60 -32.80 7.84 -2.15
CA VAL A 60 -31.70 8.62 -1.55
C VAL A 60 -30.38 8.39 -2.32
N LYS A 61 -30.17 7.20 -2.92
CA LYS A 61 -29.03 6.95 -3.80
C LYS A 61 -29.12 7.73 -5.12
N GLN A 62 -30.26 7.66 -5.79
CA GLN A 62 -30.50 8.35 -7.07
C GLN A 62 -30.41 9.88 -6.90
N LEU A 63 -31.04 10.43 -5.86
CA LEU A 63 -30.91 11.84 -5.48
C LEU A 63 -29.45 12.23 -5.24
N LYS A 64 -28.69 11.41 -4.50
CA LYS A 64 -27.28 11.71 -4.20
C LYS A 64 -26.41 11.68 -5.46
N ALA A 65 -26.57 10.67 -6.32
CA ALA A 65 -25.82 10.55 -7.58
C ALA A 65 -26.13 11.68 -8.57
N MET A 66 -27.37 12.16 -8.58
CA MET A 66 -27.78 13.34 -9.34
C MET A 66 -27.13 14.62 -8.78
N MET A 67 -27.16 14.82 -7.47
CA MET A 67 -26.58 15.99 -6.79
C MET A 67 -25.06 16.12 -6.94
N ASP A 68 -24.34 15.00 -7.11
CA ASP A 68 -22.89 15.01 -7.38
C ASP A 68 -22.55 15.50 -8.80
N ARG A 69 -23.53 15.61 -9.70
CA ARG A 69 -23.38 16.17 -11.06
C ARG A 69 -24.06 17.53 -11.21
N TYR A 70 -25.19 17.74 -10.53
CA TYR A 70 -26.03 18.92 -10.61
C TYR A 70 -26.33 19.45 -9.19
N PRO A 71 -25.60 20.46 -8.71
CA PRO A 71 -25.76 20.97 -7.36
C PRO A 71 -27.19 21.49 -7.09
N LEU A 72 -27.77 21.02 -5.98
CA LEU A 72 -29.07 21.45 -5.48
C LEU A 72 -28.91 22.15 -4.13
N GLU A 73 -29.75 23.15 -3.87
CA GLU A 73 -29.86 23.75 -2.54
C GLU A 73 -30.67 22.86 -1.60
N ILE A 74 -30.01 22.37 -0.55
CA ILE A 74 -30.62 21.48 0.44
C ILE A 74 -31.25 22.35 1.53
N LEU A 75 -32.58 22.45 1.55
CA LEU A 75 -33.31 23.17 2.59
C LEU A 75 -33.31 22.35 3.89
N SER A 76 -33.59 21.04 3.78
CA SER A 76 -33.67 20.12 4.93
C SER A 76 -32.32 19.46 5.30
N LYS A 77 -31.27 20.27 5.50
CA LYS A 77 -29.87 19.81 5.69
C LYS A 77 -29.71 18.69 6.73
N SER A 78 -30.33 18.82 7.90
CA SER A 78 -30.26 17.83 9.00
C SER A 78 -31.04 16.54 8.73
N ALA A 79 -32.06 16.57 7.87
CA ALA A 79 -32.75 15.35 7.42
C ALA A 79 -31.88 14.64 6.37
N TRP A 80 -31.37 15.39 5.39
CA TRP A 80 -30.55 14.87 4.29
C TRP A 80 -29.27 14.22 4.81
N GLN A 81 -28.52 14.91 5.69
CA GLN A 81 -27.34 14.34 6.32
C GLN A 81 -27.65 13.03 7.06
N ARG A 82 -28.70 12.99 7.91
CA ARG A 82 -29.06 11.76 8.65
C ARG A 82 -29.45 10.60 7.72
N LYS A 83 -30.15 10.88 6.62
CA LYS A 83 -30.64 9.87 5.67
C LYS A 83 -29.52 9.37 4.76
N VAL A 84 -28.72 10.25 4.16
CA VAL A 84 -27.51 9.88 3.41
C VAL A 84 -26.52 9.09 4.29
N ILE A 85 -26.32 9.51 5.55
CA ILE A 85 -25.47 8.76 6.50
C ILE A 85 -26.05 7.37 6.75
N LYS A 86 -27.36 7.22 7.01
CA LYS A 86 -27.99 5.89 7.21
C LYS A 86 -27.99 4.99 5.96
N THR A 87 -28.10 5.58 4.77
CA THR A 87 -28.19 4.87 3.49
C THR A 87 -26.84 4.41 2.97
N PHE A 88 -25.78 5.22 3.14
CA PHE A 88 -24.48 4.92 2.55
C PHE A 88 -23.36 4.64 3.57
N THR A 89 -23.46 5.06 4.84
CA THR A 89 -22.41 4.71 5.80
C THR A 89 -22.60 3.25 6.20
N PRO A 90 -21.64 2.34 5.93
CA PRO A 90 -21.72 0.99 6.47
C PRO A 90 -21.75 1.13 7.99
N LYS A 91 -22.83 0.68 8.64
CA LYS A 91 -22.96 0.79 10.10
C LYS A 91 -21.80 0.02 10.74
N PRO A 92 -20.94 0.67 11.55
CA PRO A 92 -19.95 -0.08 12.32
C PRO A 92 -20.72 -0.92 13.35
N THR A 93 -20.84 -2.21 13.08
CA THR A 93 -21.53 -3.18 13.97
C THR A 93 -20.71 -3.50 15.22
N LEU A 94 -19.47 -3.04 15.28
CA LEU A 94 -18.49 -3.38 16.29
C LEU A 94 -18.07 -2.14 17.08
N PRO A 95 -17.88 -2.23 18.41
CA PRO A 95 -17.41 -1.12 19.21
C PRO A 95 -16.00 -0.66 18.77
N PRO A 96 -15.65 0.62 18.98
CA PRO A 96 -14.29 1.10 18.76
C PRO A 96 -13.29 0.36 19.66
N ILE A 97 -12.08 0.15 19.15
CA ILE A 97 -10.95 -0.27 19.98
C ILE A 97 -10.68 0.88 20.97
N LYS A 98 -10.71 0.60 22.28
CA LYS A 98 -10.59 1.63 23.32
C LYS A 98 -9.31 2.47 23.11
N HIS A 99 -9.48 3.74 22.76
CA HIS A 99 -8.46 4.62 22.18
C HIS A 99 -7.14 4.75 22.97
N LYS A 100 -7.13 4.54 24.28
CA LYS A 100 -5.90 4.58 25.08
C LYS A 100 -5.20 3.22 25.04
N LEU A 101 -4.15 3.11 24.23
CA LEU A 101 -3.22 1.97 24.27
C LEU A 101 -2.37 2.02 25.53
N ASN A 102 -2.13 0.85 26.12
CA ASN A 102 -1.32 0.64 27.31
C ASN A 102 -0.08 -0.19 26.95
N ARG A 103 0.93 -0.19 27.81
CA ARG A 103 2.12 -1.04 27.61
C ARG A 103 1.84 -2.45 28.13
N ALA A 104 1.32 -3.32 27.27
CA ALA A 104 1.05 -4.72 27.63
C ALA A 104 2.31 -5.46 28.10
N LYS A 105 2.10 -6.45 28.99
CA LYS A 105 3.11 -7.45 29.34
C LYS A 105 3.02 -8.61 28.35
N THR A 106 4.16 -9.15 27.96
CA THR A 106 4.26 -10.35 27.13
C THR A 106 4.01 -11.60 27.96
N GLY A 107 3.38 -12.63 27.38
CA GLY A 107 3.26 -13.95 27.99
C GLY A 107 4.59 -14.70 28.09
N ASP A 108 4.66 -15.69 28.98
CA ASP A 108 5.90 -16.38 29.37
C ASP A 108 6.58 -17.18 28.24
N GLN A 109 5.83 -17.47 27.16
CA GLN A 109 6.38 -18.10 25.95
C GLN A 109 7.22 -17.13 25.11
N PHE A 110 7.09 -15.82 25.30
CA PHE A 110 7.84 -14.85 24.53
C PHE A 110 9.28 -14.72 25.08
N ARG A 111 10.27 -14.88 24.22
CA ARG A 111 11.70 -14.71 24.55
C ARG A 111 12.20 -13.37 24.03
N GLY A 112 12.24 -12.34 24.88
CA GLY A 112 12.86 -11.06 24.53
C GLY A 112 12.32 -9.89 25.34
N LYS A 113 12.72 -8.67 24.98
CA LYS A 113 12.20 -7.40 25.53
C LYS A 113 11.64 -6.55 24.40
N LEU A 114 10.36 -6.19 24.50
CA LEU A 114 9.71 -5.26 23.57
C LEU A 114 10.04 -3.80 23.94
N LEU A 115 10.19 -2.96 22.91
CA LEU A 115 10.21 -1.50 23.07
C LEU A 115 8.84 -0.97 23.54
N ASN A 116 8.78 0.25 24.07
CA ASN A 116 7.53 0.78 24.65
C ASN A 116 6.37 0.83 23.65
N PHE A 117 6.61 1.35 22.43
CA PHE A 117 5.60 1.33 21.37
C PHE A 117 5.23 -0.10 20.93
N GLN A 118 6.17 -1.06 20.95
CA GLN A 118 5.87 -2.45 20.63
C GLN A 118 4.94 -3.10 21.66
N LYS A 119 5.04 -2.72 22.94
CA LYS A 119 4.08 -3.14 23.99
C LYS A 119 2.68 -2.54 23.78
N GLU A 120 2.61 -1.32 23.25
CA GLU A 120 1.34 -0.67 22.87
C GLU A 120 0.72 -1.33 21.62
N GLY A 121 1.54 -1.84 20.69
CA GLY A 121 1.06 -2.64 19.57
C GLY A 121 0.60 -4.05 19.97
N LEU A 122 1.25 -4.67 20.97
CA LEU A 122 0.74 -5.89 21.60
C LEU A 122 -0.63 -5.65 22.28
N ASP A 123 -0.79 -4.56 23.03
CA ASP A 123 -2.07 -4.17 23.64
C ASP A 123 -3.17 -3.92 22.58
N PHE A 124 -2.81 -3.32 21.44
CA PHE A 124 -3.71 -3.19 20.29
C PHE A 124 -4.12 -4.55 19.68
N LEU A 125 -3.19 -5.49 19.51
CA LEU A 125 -3.51 -6.83 19.03
C LEU A 125 -4.42 -7.57 20.01
N LEU A 126 -4.19 -7.46 21.32
CA LEU A 126 -5.04 -8.04 22.37
C LEU A 126 -6.45 -7.43 22.36
N LYS A 127 -6.56 -6.09 22.29
CA LYS A 127 -7.86 -5.38 22.26
C LYS A 127 -8.64 -5.56 20.95
N SER A 128 -7.97 -5.91 19.86
CA SER A 128 -8.60 -6.24 18.58
C SER A 128 -8.95 -7.73 18.44
N SER A 129 -8.71 -8.53 19.48
CA SER A 129 -8.82 -10.00 19.45
C SER A 129 -8.08 -10.60 18.25
N GLY A 130 -6.87 -10.10 17.97
CA GLY A 130 -6.02 -10.55 16.86
C GLY A 130 -6.61 -10.41 15.46
N ASN A 131 -7.63 -9.56 15.25
CA ASN A 131 -8.27 -9.32 13.96
C ASN A 131 -7.99 -7.89 13.50
N ALA A 132 -6.76 -7.66 13.02
CA ALA A 132 -6.18 -6.33 12.88
C ALA A 132 -5.04 -6.24 11.85
N LEU A 133 -4.74 -4.99 11.45
CA LEU A 133 -3.68 -4.58 10.54
C LEU A 133 -2.62 -3.78 11.32
N LEU A 134 -1.43 -4.34 11.48
CA LEU A 134 -0.25 -3.55 11.87
C LEU A 134 0.31 -2.87 10.61
N ALA A 135 -0.03 -1.60 10.45
CA ALA A 135 0.43 -0.69 9.40
C ALA A 135 1.60 0.20 9.86
N ASP A 136 2.26 -0.13 10.98
CA ASP A 136 3.53 0.49 11.41
C ASP A 136 4.52 0.60 10.24
N GLU A 137 5.34 1.64 10.23
CA GLU A 137 6.39 1.84 9.23
C GLU A 137 7.40 0.67 9.17
N MET A 138 8.14 0.53 8.07
CA MET A 138 9.05 -0.59 7.89
C MET A 138 10.23 -0.51 8.87
N GLY A 139 10.61 -1.64 9.47
CA GLY A 139 11.70 -1.69 10.46
C GLY A 139 11.29 -1.46 11.92
N LEU A 140 10.03 -1.08 12.21
CA LEU A 140 9.52 -0.93 13.60
C LEU A 140 9.26 -2.28 14.32
N GLY A 141 9.55 -3.42 13.70
CA GLY A 141 9.44 -4.75 14.32
C GLY A 141 8.02 -5.31 14.37
N LYS A 142 7.25 -5.20 13.27
CA LYS A 142 5.92 -5.82 13.15
C LYS A 142 5.94 -7.33 13.45
N THR A 143 6.92 -8.06 12.91
CA THR A 143 7.12 -9.50 13.15
C THR A 143 7.23 -9.84 14.65
N VAL A 144 8.05 -9.12 15.41
CA VAL A 144 8.21 -9.39 16.85
C VAL A 144 6.96 -9.00 17.66
N GLN A 145 6.23 -7.95 17.26
CA GLN A 145 4.92 -7.63 17.85
C GLN A 145 3.92 -8.78 17.64
N THR A 146 3.80 -9.30 16.41
CA THR A 146 2.93 -10.45 16.09
C THR A 146 3.33 -11.71 16.85
N LEU A 147 4.62 -12.06 16.90
CA LEU A 147 5.09 -13.23 17.65
C LEU A 147 4.85 -13.06 19.17
N SER A 148 4.96 -11.84 19.70
CA SER A 148 4.61 -11.58 21.09
C SER A 148 3.12 -11.75 21.37
N TYR A 149 2.23 -11.43 20.42
CA TYR A 149 0.80 -11.72 20.54
C TYR A 149 0.53 -13.22 20.50
N VAL A 150 1.11 -13.94 19.52
CA VAL A 150 0.98 -15.40 19.39
C VAL A 150 1.42 -16.12 20.67
N ALA A 151 2.49 -15.66 21.31
CA ALA A 151 3.03 -16.19 22.56
C ALA A 151 2.27 -15.73 23.84
N THR A 152 1.38 -14.74 23.74
CA THR A 152 0.61 -14.21 24.87
C THR A 152 -0.82 -14.75 24.90
N GLU A 153 -1.46 -14.86 23.73
CA GLU A 153 -2.82 -15.36 23.60
C GLU A 153 -2.85 -16.91 23.59
N LYS A 154 -3.84 -17.51 24.27
CA LYS A 154 -3.81 -18.92 24.68
C LYS A 154 -4.16 -19.92 23.58
N GLN A 155 -4.91 -19.50 22.56
CA GLN A 155 -5.53 -20.38 21.55
C GLN A 155 -5.09 -20.08 20.11
N THR A 156 -3.90 -19.53 19.92
CA THR A 156 -3.38 -19.04 18.63
C THR A 156 -2.87 -20.14 17.70
N PHE A 157 -2.56 -21.33 18.22
CA PHE A 157 -1.96 -22.44 17.47
C PHE A 157 -3.01 -23.44 16.92
N PRO A 158 -2.85 -23.98 15.70
CA PRO A 158 -1.72 -23.75 14.77
C PRO A 158 -1.77 -22.40 14.06
N VAL A 159 -0.59 -21.85 13.73
CA VAL A 159 -0.44 -20.55 13.06
C VAL A 159 0.00 -20.75 11.62
N LEU A 160 -0.72 -20.16 10.66
CA LEU A 160 -0.30 -20.04 9.27
C LEU A 160 0.30 -18.66 9.02
N VAL A 161 1.58 -18.60 8.68
CA VAL A 161 2.27 -17.40 8.19
C VAL A 161 2.32 -17.45 6.66
N VAL A 162 1.62 -16.50 6.04
CA VAL A 162 1.70 -16.23 4.61
C VAL A 162 2.59 -15.01 4.41
N ALA A 163 3.67 -15.14 3.65
CA ALA A 163 4.62 -14.04 3.45
C ALA A 163 5.29 -14.08 2.05
N PRO A 164 5.99 -13.03 1.61
CA PRO A 164 6.82 -13.08 0.41
C PRO A 164 7.91 -14.16 0.51
N LEU A 165 8.20 -14.84 -0.61
CA LEU A 165 9.16 -15.97 -0.70
C LEU A 165 10.51 -15.70 0.01
N VAL A 166 10.99 -14.47 -0.13
CA VAL A 166 12.26 -13.97 0.42
C VAL A 166 12.27 -13.79 1.95
N THR A 167 11.10 -13.71 2.58
CA THR A 167 10.96 -13.53 4.03
C THR A 167 10.67 -14.82 4.79
N LEU A 168 10.34 -15.93 4.12
CA LEU A 168 9.97 -17.20 4.78
C LEU A 168 11.05 -17.72 5.73
N GLN A 169 12.32 -17.67 5.31
CA GLN A 169 13.45 -18.05 6.16
C GLN A 169 13.68 -17.05 7.31
N ASN A 170 13.36 -15.78 7.11
CA ASN A 170 13.43 -14.81 8.19
C ASN A 170 12.38 -15.09 9.26
N TRP A 171 11.13 -15.36 8.85
CA TRP A 171 10.06 -15.79 9.76
C TRP A 171 10.46 -17.02 10.57
N ASN A 172 11.05 -18.04 9.94
CA ASN A 172 11.50 -19.24 10.63
C ASN A 172 12.57 -18.95 11.71
N ARG A 173 13.54 -18.08 11.41
CA ARG A 173 14.55 -17.62 12.39
C ARG A 173 13.94 -16.83 13.53
N GLU A 174 13.04 -15.89 13.23
CA GLU A 174 12.43 -15.02 14.24
C GLU A 174 11.47 -15.80 15.15
N ILE A 175 10.75 -16.81 14.64
CA ILE A 175 9.97 -17.77 15.45
C ILE A 175 10.89 -18.49 16.44
N SER A 176 11.99 -19.07 15.95
CA SER A 176 12.95 -19.82 16.79
C SER A 176 13.63 -18.96 17.86
N LYS A 177 13.82 -17.68 17.55
CA LYS A 177 14.43 -16.68 18.44
C LYS A 177 13.46 -16.18 19.50
N PHE A 178 12.25 -15.76 19.10
CA PHE A 178 11.32 -15.01 19.95
C PHE A 178 10.23 -15.85 20.62
N VAL A 179 10.03 -17.12 20.26
CA VAL A 179 9.00 -17.98 20.85
C VAL A 179 9.63 -19.24 21.47
N LYS A 180 9.27 -19.52 22.72
CA LYS A 180 9.58 -20.77 23.44
C LYS A 180 8.49 -21.82 23.16
N LYS A 181 8.87 -23.08 23.07
CA LYS A 181 7.93 -24.19 22.87
C LYS A 181 7.02 -24.38 24.10
N LYS A 182 5.73 -24.62 23.86
CA LYS A 182 4.81 -25.16 24.88
C LYS A 182 4.71 -26.67 24.73
N SER A 183 4.93 -27.40 25.81
CA SER A 183 4.58 -28.82 25.88
C SER A 183 3.06 -29.01 25.90
N ARG A 184 2.59 -30.20 25.51
CA ARG A 184 1.16 -30.58 25.53
C ARG A 184 0.52 -30.47 26.90
N ASN A 185 1.31 -30.57 27.99
CA ASN A 185 0.86 -30.37 29.37
C ASN A 185 0.87 -28.89 29.82
N GLY A 186 1.06 -27.95 28.89
CA GLY A 186 1.07 -26.51 29.15
C GLY A 186 2.39 -25.93 29.66
N ARG A 187 3.36 -26.77 30.07
CA ARG A 187 4.69 -26.32 30.53
C ARG A 187 5.49 -25.70 29.39
N ILE A 188 6.25 -24.67 29.70
CA ILE A 188 7.12 -23.99 28.74
C ILE A 188 8.51 -24.61 28.81
N VAL A 189 9.07 -24.96 27.65
CA VAL A 189 10.42 -25.50 27.54
C VAL A 189 11.35 -24.36 27.15
N GLU A 190 12.25 -23.97 28.05
CA GLU A 190 13.08 -22.76 27.93
C GLU A 190 14.02 -22.78 26.72
N THR A 191 14.57 -23.95 26.42
CA THR A 191 15.60 -24.21 25.41
C THR A 191 15.05 -24.50 24.01
N GLU A 192 13.80 -24.97 23.91
CA GLU A 192 13.22 -25.40 22.63
C GLU A 192 12.38 -24.28 21.97
N SER A 193 12.41 -24.25 20.64
CA SER A 193 11.49 -23.47 19.81
C SER A 193 10.26 -24.29 19.40
N PRO A 194 9.13 -23.65 19.06
CA PRO A 194 8.02 -24.30 18.40
C PRO A 194 8.44 -25.00 17.10
N SER A 195 7.68 -26.02 16.71
CA SER A 195 7.86 -26.73 15.44
C SER A 195 7.34 -25.90 14.27
N SER A 196 8.08 -25.87 13.16
CA SER A 196 7.75 -25.05 11.99
C SER A 196 7.95 -25.82 10.67
N THR A 197 6.99 -25.70 9.76
CA THR A 197 7.04 -26.30 8.42
C THR A 197 7.07 -25.20 7.36
N ILE A 198 8.15 -25.12 6.57
CA ILE A 198 8.24 -24.20 5.42
C ILE A 198 7.77 -24.92 4.15
N ILE A 199 6.62 -24.50 3.62
CA ILE A 199 6.03 -25.08 2.42
C ILE A 199 6.67 -24.42 1.19
N ARG A 200 7.44 -25.21 0.43
CA ARG A 200 8.13 -24.78 -0.80
C ARG A 200 7.60 -25.44 -2.08
N THR A 201 6.73 -26.44 -1.95
CA THR A 201 6.19 -27.27 -3.03
C THR A 201 4.71 -26.96 -3.25
N GLY A 202 4.29 -26.89 -4.51
CA GLY A 202 2.88 -26.81 -4.90
C GLY A 202 2.20 -28.18 -5.08
N LYS A 203 2.87 -29.26 -4.68
CA LYS A 203 2.31 -30.62 -4.68
C LYS A 203 1.38 -30.77 -3.47
N LEU A 204 0.28 -31.48 -3.66
CA LEU A 204 -0.58 -31.90 -2.56
C LEU A 204 0.08 -33.09 -1.85
N GLU A 205 0.26 -32.97 -0.55
CA GLU A 205 0.89 -33.96 0.32
C GLU A 205 0.43 -33.70 1.76
N ASP A 206 0.36 -34.75 2.59
CA ASP A 206 -0.02 -34.60 4.00
C ASP A 206 1.05 -33.80 4.75
N LEU A 207 0.65 -32.67 5.31
CA LEU A 207 1.53 -31.80 6.08
C LEU A 207 1.72 -32.33 7.51
N PRO A 208 2.95 -32.34 8.04
CA PRO A 208 3.20 -32.75 9.42
C PRO A 208 2.49 -31.79 10.40
N LYS A 209 1.99 -32.33 11.52
CA LYS A 209 1.35 -31.52 12.57
C LYS A 209 2.41 -30.69 13.30
N THR A 210 2.45 -29.39 13.02
CA THR A 210 3.42 -28.43 13.56
C THR A 210 2.74 -27.18 14.09
N ASP A 211 3.44 -26.42 14.93
CA ASP A 211 2.91 -25.22 15.57
C ASP A 211 2.77 -24.06 14.56
N PHE A 212 3.75 -23.94 13.65
CA PHE A 212 3.77 -22.95 12.57
C PHE A 212 3.84 -23.58 11.18
N TYR A 213 3.04 -23.06 10.26
CA TYR A 213 3.15 -23.30 8.82
C TYR A 213 3.58 -22.00 8.15
N ILE A 214 4.57 -22.05 7.26
CA ILE A 214 5.14 -20.86 6.60
C ILE A 214 5.10 -21.09 5.09
N ILE A 215 4.31 -20.29 4.36
CA ILE A 215 4.07 -20.46 2.92
C ILE A 215 4.13 -19.11 2.19
N ASN A 216 4.43 -19.14 0.88
CA ASN A 216 4.30 -17.95 0.05
C ASN A 216 2.90 -17.78 -0.56
N TYR A 217 2.57 -16.53 -0.93
CA TYR A 217 1.29 -16.19 -1.55
C TYR A 217 0.94 -16.99 -2.82
N GLU A 218 1.93 -17.37 -3.62
CA GLU A 218 1.69 -18.01 -4.93
C GLU A 218 1.40 -19.52 -4.81
N LEU A 219 1.84 -20.18 -3.73
CA LEU A 219 1.54 -21.59 -3.47
C LEU A 219 0.18 -21.80 -2.79
N LEU A 220 -0.37 -20.79 -2.12
CA LEU A 220 -1.63 -20.89 -1.36
C LEU A 220 -2.79 -21.49 -2.14
N TYR A 221 -3.02 -21.06 -3.38
CA TYR A 221 -4.16 -21.56 -4.16
C TYR A 221 -4.05 -23.06 -4.46
N LYS A 222 -2.81 -23.56 -4.69
CA LYS A 222 -2.55 -24.98 -4.93
C LYS A 222 -2.59 -25.81 -3.63
N ARG A 223 -2.16 -25.20 -2.52
CA ARG A 223 -2.10 -25.83 -1.18
C ARG A 223 -3.34 -25.57 -0.32
N LEU A 224 -4.41 -25.01 -0.90
CA LEU A 224 -5.66 -24.73 -0.20
C LEU A 224 -6.31 -25.99 0.39
N PRO A 225 -6.35 -27.16 -0.30
CA PRO A 225 -6.97 -28.37 0.23
C PRO A 225 -6.27 -28.93 1.47
N ASP A 226 -4.94 -29.02 1.45
CA ASP A 226 -4.18 -29.57 2.59
C ASP A 226 -4.10 -28.57 3.76
N LEU A 227 -3.93 -27.27 3.50
CA LEU A 227 -4.01 -26.24 4.54
C LEU A 227 -5.37 -26.23 5.24
N SER A 228 -6.45 -26.49 4.50
CA SER A 228 -7.81 -26.53 5.04
C SER A 228 -8.04 -27.61 6.10
N ASN A 229 -7.25 -28.70 6.07
CA ASN A 229 -7.37 -29.84 6.98
C ASN A 229 -6.60 -29.64 8.30
N LEU A 230 -5.82 -28.57 8.44
CA LEU A 230 -4.91 -28.35 9.57
C LEU A 230 -5.57 -27.69 10.80
N ASN A 231 -6.85 -27.34 10.74
CA ASN A 231 -7.58 -26.66 11.82
C ASN A 231 -6.88 -25.38 12.35
N ILE A 232 -6.28 -24.62 11.42
CA ILE A 232 -5.52 -23.39 11.67
C ILE A 232 -6.35 -22.42 12.53
N LYS A 233 -5.72 -21.83 13.56
CA LYS A 233 -6.37 -20.88 14.48
C LYS A 233 -6.02 -19.42 14.17
N THR A 234 -4.78 -19.17 13.76
CA THR A 234 -4.29 -17.83 13.41
C THR A 234 -3.76 -17.80 11.98
N VAL A 235 -4.24 -16.85 11.18
CA VAL A 235 -3.64 -16.52 9.88
C VAL A 235 -2.89 -15.19 10.03
N VAL A 236 -1.59 -15.20 9.73
CA VAL A 236 -0.73 -14.02 9.64
C VAL A 236 -0.41 -13.77 8.18
N CYS A 237 -0.67 -12.57 7.69
CA CYS A 237 -0.34 -12.14 6.33
C CYS A 237 0.72 -11.04 6.39
N ASP A 238 1.96 -11.37 6.08
CA ASP A 238 3.07 -10.43 6.01
C ASP A 238 3.18 -9.81 4.62
N GLU A 239 3.47 -8.52 4.56
CA GLU A 239 3.32 -7.69 3.36
C GLU A 239 1.93 -7.87 2.69
N VAL A 240 0.87 -7.74 3.49
CA VAL A 240 -0.54 -8.02 3.12
C VAL A 240 -1.06 -7.20 1.93
N HIS A 241 -0.35 -6.15 1.51
CA HIS A 241 -0.57 -5.45 0.25
C HIS A 241 -0.49 -6.38 -0.99
N ASN A 242 0.06 -7.59 -0.86
CA ASN A 242 -0.04 -8.65 -1.87
C ASN A 242 -1.47 -9.08 -2.17
N LEU A 243 -2.41 -8.84 -1.25
CA LEU A 243 -3.84 -9.18 -1.34
C LEU A 243 -4.71 -8.00 -1.79
N ARG A 244 -4.11 -6.90 -2.23
CA ARG A 244 -4.80 -5.65 -2.66
C ARG A 244 -5.79 -5.77 -3.82
N SER A 245 -5.95 -6.93 -4.43
CA SER A 245 -6.90 -7.15 -5.53
C SER A 245 -7.73 -8.41 -5.33
N LYS A 246 -9.04 -8.20 -5.17
CA LYS A 246 -10.05 -9.25 -4.98
C LYS A 246 -10.19 -10.23 -6.15
N THR A 247 -9.66 -9.89 -7.33
CA THR A 247 -9.73 -10.73 -8.55
C THR A 247 -8.65 -11.80 -8.61
N THR A 248 -7.70 -11.82 -7.67
CA THR A 248 -6.54 -12.72 -7.72
C THR A 248 -6.79 -14.06 -7.03
N GLN A 249 -6.22 -15.14 -7.56
CA GLN A 249 -6.29 -16.48 -6.95
C GLN A 249 -5.73 -16.49 -5.51
N LYS A 250 -4.66 -15.73 -5.24
CA LYS A 250 -4.11 -15.58 -3.89
C LYS A 250 -5.04 -14.86 -2.91
N TYR A 251 -5.78 -13.84 -3.37
CA TYR A 251 -6.83 -13.23 -2.55
C TYR A 251 -7.90 -14.25 -2.17
N LYS A 252 -8.43 -14.96 -3.17
CA LYS A 252 -9.46 -15.97 -2.96
C LYS A 252 -9.00 -17.04 -1.97
N ALA A 253 -7.80 -17.61 -2.16
CA ALA A 253 -7.25 -18.62 -1.25
C ALA A 253 -7.10 -18.13 0.20
N VAL A 254 -6.60 -16.90 0.43
CA VAL A 254 -6.53 -16.36 1.81
C VAL A 254 -7.92 -16.08 2.36
N LYS A 255 -8.86 -15.55 1.56
CA LYS A 255 -10.22 -15.25 1.99
C LYS A 255 -10.97 -16.53 2.38
N ASP A 256 -10.84 -17.59 1.61
CA ASP A 256 -11.43 -18.90 1.86
C ASP A 256 -10.84 -19.55 3.13
N LEU A 257 -9.51 -19.52 3.32
CA LEU A 257 -8.85 -19.96 4.56
C LEU A 257 -9.29 -19.15 5.78
N ALA A 258 -9.28 -17.82 5.67
CA ALA A 258 -9.64 -16.92 6.75
C ALA A 258 -11.13 -17.07 7.15
N ALA A 259 -11.99 -17.48 6.23
CA ALA A 259 -13.40 -17.73 6.48
C ALA A 259 -13.70 -19.06 7.19
N GLN A 260 -12.72 -19.96 7.35
CA GLN A 260 -12.95 -21.23 8.04
C GLN A 260 -13.38 -21.05 9.51
N PRO A 261 -14.31 -21.87 10.04
CA PRO A 261 -14.73 -21.82 11.45
C PRO A 261 -13.60 -22.07 12.46
N SER A 262 -12.52 -22.71 12.02
CA SER A 262 -11.30 -22.91 12.79
C SER A 262 -10.56 -21.60 13.08
N VAL A 263 -10.53 -20.65 12.12
CA VAL A 263 -9.71 -19.43 12.15
C VAL A 263 -10.38 -18.34 12.98
N THR A 264 -9.80 -18.09 14.15
CA THR A 264 -10.26 -17.06 15.11
C THR A 264 -9.50 -15.74 14.97
N TYR A 265 -8.23 -15.80 14.54
CA TYR A 265 -7.31 -14.64 14.53
C TYR A 265 -6.75 -14.39 13.13
N ARG A 266 -6.73 -13.12 12.70
CA ARG A 266 -6.36 -12.68 11.35
C ARG A 266 -5.53 -11.40 11.45
N ILE A 267 -4.22 -11.54 11.31
CA ILE A 267 -3.26 -10.44 11.52
C ILE A 267 -2.60 -10.07 10.18
N GLY A 268 -2.87 -8.87 9.70
CA GLY A 268 -2.20 -8.29 8.52
C GLY A 268 -1.03 -7.43 8.94
N LEU A 269 0.09 -7.54 8.22
CA LEU A 269 1.29 -6.73 8.43
C LEU A 269 1.66 -6.07 7.10
N SER A 270 1.90 -4.76 7.09
CA SER A 270 2.48 -4.07 5.93
C SER A 270 3.16 -2.79 6.38
N GLY A 271 4.23 -2.36 5.72
CA GLY A 271 4.71 -0.97 5.84
C GLY A 271 3.91 0.00 4.96
N THR A 272 3.27 -0.53 3.92
CA THR A 272 2.56 0.21 2.87
C THR A 272 1.30 -0.59 2.51
N PRO A 273 0.22 -0.56 3.33
CA PRO A 273 -0.97 -1.38 3.09
C PRO A 273 -1.72 -0.94 1.82
N ILE A 274 -1.64 0.35 1.48
CA ILE A 274 -2.07 0.92 0.20
C ILE A 274 -0.84 1.04 -0.70
N TYR A 275 -0.92 0.60 -1.96
CA TYR A 275 0.23 0.51 -2.87
C TYR A 275 0.16 1.49 -4.04
N ASN A 276 -1.05 1.79 -4.53
CA ASN A 276 -1.29 2.68 -5.66
C ASN A 276 -2.54 3.57 -5.53
N ARG A 277 -3.61 3.11 -4.85
CA ARG A 277 -4.92 3.79 -4.77
C ARG A 277 -5.64 3.40 -3.49
N GLY A 278 -6.38 4.31 -2.87
CA GLY A 278 -7.03 4.10 -1.58
C GLY A 278 -7.96 2.88 -1.52
N SER A 279 -8.63 2.54 -2.63
CA SER A 279 -9.54 1.38 -2.72
C SER A 279 -8.87 0.02 -2.52
N GLU A 280 -7.54 -0.05 -2.63
CA GLU A 280 -6.73 -1.26 -2.37
C GLU A 280 -6.79 -1.73 -0.91
N ILE A 281 -7.25 -0.89 0.04
CA ILE A 281 -7.42 -1.25 1.45
C ILE A 281 -8.63 -2.16 1.70
N TRP A 282 -9.71 -2.04 0.91
CA TRP A 282 -10.94 -2.80 1.12
C TRP A 282 -10.72 -4.32 1.17
N PRO A 283 -10.04 -4.98 0.21
CA PRO A 283 -9.84 -6.43 0.26
C PRO A 283 -9.01 -6.87 1.48
N ILE A 284 -8.05 -6.05 1.91
CA ILE A 284 -7.25 -6.35 3.11
C ILE A 284 -8.16 -6.35 4.34
N VAL A 285 -9.02 -5.33 4.49
CA VAL A 285 -9.97 -5.23 5.60
C VAL A 285 -11.04 -6.34 5.54
N ASP A 286 -11.54 -6.70 4.35
CA ASP A 286 -12.51 -7.78 4.18
C ASP A 286 -11.97 -9.16 4.60
N ILE A 287 -10.66 -9.40 4.54
CA ILE A 287 -10.04 -10.60 5.11
C ILE A 287 -9.99 -10.49 6.64
N LEU A 288 -9.37 -9.41 7.15
CA LEU A 288 -9.04 -9.25 8.57
C LEU A 288 -10.27 -9.05 9.46
N LYS A 289 -11.28 -8.34 8.96
CA LYS A 289 -12.50 -7.95 9.69
C LYS A 289 -13.68 -7.83 8.71
N PRO A 290 -14.23 -8.96 8.22
CA PRO A 290 -15.29 -8.99 7.22
C PRO A 290 -16.49 -8.12 7.62
N GLY A 291 -17.08 -7.44 6.64
CA GLY A 291 -18.25 -6.58 6.85
C GLY A 291 -17.98 -5.21 7.47
N LEU A 292 -16.77 -4.92 8.00
CA LEU A 292 -16.46 -3.62 8.61
C LEU A 292 -16.70 -2.42 7.65
N LEU A 293 -16.35 -2.58 6.37
CA LEU A 293 -16.53 -1.58 5.33
C LEU A 293 -17.72 -1.90 4.41
N GLY A 294 -18.61 -2.80 4.82
CA GLY A 294 -19.65 -3.36 3.95
C GLY A 294 -19.10 -4.16 2.77
N SER A 295 -19.97 -4.47 1.81
CA SER A 295 -19.59 -5.04 0.52
C SER A 295 -18.74 -4.04 -0.29
N PHE A 296 -18.01 -4.55 -1.30
CA PHE A 296 -17.23 -3.68 -2.19
C PHE A 296 -18.11 -2.66 -2.94
N LYS A 297 -19.39 -2.97 -3.20
CA LYS A 297 -20.32 -2.04 -3.85
C LYS A 297 -20.63 -0.87 -2.90
N GLU A 298 -21.02 -1.15 -1.67
CA GLU A 298 -21.31 -0.12 -0.64
C GLU A 298 -20.07 0.71 -0.31
N PHE A 299 -18.90 0.07 -0.18
CA PHE A 299 -17.62 0.77 -0.01
C PHE A 299 -17.36 1.77 -1.15
N CYS A 300 -17.54 1.34 -2.40
CA CYS A 300 -17.37 2.21 -3.55
C CYS A 300 -18.41 3.34 -3.57
N GLU A 301 -19.68 3.05 -3.28
CA GLU A 301 -20.77 4.05 -3.23
C GLU A 301 -20.55 5.13 -2.16
N TYR A 302 -19.87 4.83 -1.05
CA TYR A 302 -19.66 5.80 0.05
C TYR A 302 -18.31 6.51 0.05
N PHE A 303 -17.22 5.81 -0.30
CA PHE A 303 -15.86 6.32 -0.22
C PHE A 303 -15.25 6.70 -1.58
N CYS A 304 -15.77 6.16 -2.68
CA CYS A 304 -15.11 6.26 -3.98
C CYS A 304 -15.99 6.92 -5.06
N TYR A 305 -15.33 7.27 -6.17
CA TYR A 305 -15.96 7.27 -7.48
C TYR A 305 -15.31 6.19 -8.34
N VAL A 306 -16.01 5.72 -9.37
CA VAL A 306 -15.45 4.81 -10.38
C VAL A 306 -15.12 5.64 -11.61
N ASN A 307 -13.86 5.62 -12.05
CA ASN A 307 -13.46 6.31 -13.27
C ASN A 307 -13.82 5.51 -14.53
N GLU A 308 -13.68 6.13 -15.70
CA GLU A 308 -13.94 5.54 -17.03
C GLU A 308 -13.25 4.18 -17.25
N LYS A 309 -12.10 3.96 -16.60
CA LYS A 309 -11.31 2.72 -16.68
C LYS A 309 -11.73 1.68 -15.63
N GLY A 310 -12.92 1.80 -15.05
CA GLY A 310 -13.49 0.89 -14.05
C GLY A 310 -12.78 0.89 -12.70
N LYS A 311 -11.91 1.86 -12.41
CA LYS A 311 -11.10 1.90 -11.18
C LYS A 311 -11.80 2.76 -10.12
N ALA A 312 -12.01 2.17 -8.94
CA ALA A 312 -12.43 2.91 -7.75
C ALA A 312 -11.27 3.77 -7.21
N ILE A 313 -11.53 5.07 -7.04
CA ILE A 313 -10.60 6.07 -6.49
C ILE A 313 -11.28 6.74 -5.30
N VAL A 314 -10.57 6.91 -4.18
CA VAL A 314 -11.17 7.45 -2.94
C VAL A 314 -11.32 8.97 -3.05
N LEU A 315 -12.56 9.44 -2.88
CA LEU A 315 -12.92 10.86 -2.91
C LEU A 315 -12.14 11.62 -1.83
N GLU A 316 -11.60 12.79 -2.17
CA GLU A 316 -10.72 13.55 -1.27
C GLU A 316 -11.38 13.87 0.10
N ASN A 317 -12.62 14.37 0.07
CA ASN A 317 -13.44 14.64 1.26
C ASN A 317 -13.80 13.37 2.08
N LYS A 318 -13.60 12.17 1.53
CA LYS A 318 -13.82 10.88 2.22
C LYS A 318 -12.55 10.26 2.78
N ARG A 319 -11.36 10.70 2.36
CA ARG A 319 -10.07 10.12 2.80
C ARG A 319 -9.88 10.15 4.32
N ALA A 320 -10.23 11.26 4.97
CA ALA A 320 -10.15 11.39 6.43
C ALA A 320 -11.19 10.52 7.15
N SER A 321 -12.41 10.39 6.61
CA SER A 321 -13.43 9.48 7.18
C SER A 321 -12.97 8.02 7.10
N LEU A 322 -12.41 7.60 5.96
CA LEU A 322 -11.85 6.27 5.78
C LEU A 322 -10.69 6.00 6.75
N ARG A 323 -9.76 6.95 6.93
CA ARG A 323 -8.68 6.89 7.93
C ARG A 323 -9.24 6.59 9.32
N ASN A 324 -10.25 7.35 9.74
CA ASN A 324 -10.83 7.25 11.08
C ASN A 324 -11.47 5.88 11.31
N GLU A 325 -12.25 5.37 10.36
CA GLU A 325 -12.86 4.03 10.49
C GLU A 325 -11.80 2.91 10.50
N LEU A 326 -10.73 3.03 9.70
CA LEU A 326 -9.59 2.11 9.73
C LEU A 326 -8.91 2.12 11.10
N GLN A 327 -8.45 3.28 11.57
CA GLN A 327 -7.68 3.40 12.82
C GLN A 327 -8.49 3.01 14.08
N LYS A 328 -9.79 3.33 14.10
CA LYS A 328 -10.71 3.07 15.21
C LYS A 328 -11.07 1.59 15.37
N HIS A 329 -11.06 0.80 14.29
CA HIS A 329 -11.61 -0.56 14.31
C HIS A 329 -10.66 -1.67 13.88
N VAL A 330 -9.61 -1.41 13.09
CA VAL A 330 -8.76 -2.48 12.51
C VAL A 330 -7.27 -2.15 12.37
N MET A 331 -6.87 -0.88 12.25
CA MET A 331 -5.51 -0.49 11.85
C MET A 331 -4.72 0.24 12.96
N LEU A 332 -3.48 -0.19 13.21
CA LEU A 332 -2.50 0.60 13.95
C LEU A 332 -1.40 1.07 13.01
N ARG A 333 -1.23 2.38 12.89
CA ARG A 333 -0.24 3.06 12.04
C ARG A 333 0.54 4.06 12.89
N ARG A 334 1.87 4.01 12.80
CA ARG A 334 2.82 4.93 13.44
C ARG A 334 3.99 5.18 12.49
N LYS A 335 4.48 6.43 12.41
CA LYS A 335 5.70 6.79 11.68
C LYS A 335 6.95 6.52 12.54
N LYS A 336 8.13 6.41 11.93
CA LYS A 336 9.40 6.34 12.67
C LYS A 336 9.66 7.61 13.46
N SER A 337 9.37 8.78 12.90
CA SER A 337 9.50 10.09 13.57
C SER A 337 8.79 10.13 14.92
N ASP A 338 7.62 9.49 15.01
CA ASP A 338 6.77 9.51 16.20
C ASP A 338 7.37 8.67 17.35
N VAL A 339 8.06 7.57 17.02
CA VAL A 339 8.48 6.54 18.00
C VAL A 339 10.00 6.35 18.13
N LEU A 340 10.80 6.83 17.18
CA LEU A 340 12.26 6.76 17.13
C LEU A 340 12.87 8.18 16.96
N LYS A 341 12.71 9.03 17.99
CA LYS A 341 13.17 10.44 17.94
C LYS A 341 14.68 10.64 17.70
N GLU A 342 15.48 9.59 17.91
CA GLU A 342 16.93 9.59 17.63
C GLU A 342 17.27 9.36 16.15
N LEU A 343 16.34 8.80 15.36
CA LEU A 343 16.53 8.53 13.95
C LEU A 343 16.23 9.79 13.14
N LYS A 344 17.28 10.39 12.56
CA LYS A 344 17.16 11.58 11.71
C LYS A 344 16.20 11.34 10.54
N ASP A 345 15.44 12.36 10.16
CA ASP A 345 14.55 12.31 9.01
C ASP A 345 15.30 12.02 7.70
N LYS A 346 14.57 11.46 6.73
CA LYS A 346 15.02 11.32 5.34
C LYS A 346 14.60 12.54 4.52
N VAL A 347 15.44 12.95 3.58
CA VAL A 347 15.18 14.08 2.66
C VAL A 347 15.05 13.55 1.25
N ARG A 348 14.03 14.01 0.52
CA ARG A 348 13.77 13.64 -0.87
C ARG A 348 14.07 14.82 -1.79
N TYR A 349 14.74 14.55 -2.89
CA TYR A 349 15.01 15.49 -3.98
C TYR A 349 14.44 14.93 -5.27
N LYS A 350 13.77 15.78 -6.04
CA LYS A 350 13.53 15.56 -7.47
C LYS A 350 14.67 16.26 -8.20
N GLU A 351 15.52 15.49 -8.85
CA GLU A 351 16.60 16.03 -9.68
C GLU A 351 16.18 15.89 -11.14
N VAL A 352 16.03 17.00 -11.83
CA VAL A 352 15.82 17.00 -13.28
C VAL A 352 17.19 16.91 -13.93
N ILE A 353 17.41 15.88 -14.73
CA ILE A 353 18.64 15.64 -15.47
C ILE A 353 18.35 15.64 -16.97
N ASP A 354 19.34 16.00 -17.78
CA ASP A 354 19.21 15.92 -19.22
C ASP A 354 19.05 14.46 -19.70
N ALA A 355 18.50 14.33 -20.90
CA ALA A 355 18.31 13.07 -21.59
C ALA A 355 18.57 13.26 -23.09
N ASP A 356 18.95 12.19 -23.77
CA ASP A 356 19.01 12.13 -25.23
C ASP A 356 17.58 12.11 -25.80
N THR A 357 17.00 13.29 -25.97
CA THR A 357 15.62 13.47 -26.46
C THR A 357 15.46 13.06 -27.92
N GLU A 358 16.52 13.15 -28.73
CA GLU A 358 16.50 12.72 -30.15
C GLU A 358 16.37 11.20 -30.22
N TYR A 359 17.25 10.46 -29.54
CA TYR A 359 17.15 9.00 -29.38
C TYR A 359 15.81 8.59 -28.76
N TYR A 360 15.33 9.32 -27.73
CA TYR A 360 14.06 9.03 -27.08
C TYR A 360 12.88 9.10 -28.06
N LEU A 361 12.80 10.16 -28.88
CA LEU A 361 11.71 10.37 -29.83
C LEU A 361 11.76 9.37 -31.00
N GLU A 362 12.94 9.03 -31.52
CA GLU A 362 13.08 8.02 -32.57
C GLU A 362 12.62 6.63 -32.12
N GLU A 363 13.02 6.19 -30.93
CA GLU A 363 12.60 4.90 -30.39
C GLU A 363 11.14 4.90 -29.95
N LEU A 364 10.63 6.05 -29.50
CA LEU A 364 9.21 6.23 -29.18
C LEU A 364 8.34 6.01 -30.42
N ASP A 365 8.68 6.62 -31.56
CA ASP A 365 7.96 6.43 -32.83
C ASP A 365 7.88 4.95 -33.21
N LYS A 366 9.02 4.24 -33.21
CA LYS A 366 9.10 2.78 -33.47
C LYS A 366 8.21 1.96 -32.54
N ILE A 367 8.07 2.36 -31.27
CA ILE A 367 7.17 1.71 -30.30
C ILE A 367 5.70 1.97 -30.65
N TRP A 368 5.34 3.19 -31.04
CA TRP A 368 3.97 3.55 -31.40
C TRP A 368 3.53 2.92 -32.72
N THR A 369 4.35 2.93 -33.78
CA THR A 369 4.03 2.25 -35.05
C THR A 369 3.73 0.77 -34.82
N ARG A 370 4.61 0.09 -34.07
CA ARG A 370 4.42 -1.32 -33.69
C ARG A 370 3.16 -1.54 -32.85
N LEU A 371 2.88 -0.63 -31.92
CA LEU A 371 1.65 -0.71 -31.11
C LEU A 371 0.41 -0.60 -31.99
N GLU A 372 0.38 0.31 -32.97
CA GLU A 372 -0.74 0.45 -33.90
C GLU A 372 -0.97 -0.80 -34.76
N GLU A 373 0.10 -1.41 -35.27
CA GLU A 373 0.05 -2.71 -35.96
C GLU A 373 -0.53 -3.80 -35.05
N GLU A 374 0.04 -3.96 -33.85
CA GLU A 374 -0.44 -4.94 -32.87
C GLU A 374 -1.88 -4.67 -32.36
N GLN A 375 -2.39 -3.42 -32.45
CA GLN A 375 -3.79 -3.09 -32.14
C GLN A 375 -4.76 -3.45 -33.28
N LYS A 376 -4.31 -3.42 -34.54
CA LYS A 376 -5.10 -3.81 -35.72
C LYS A 376 -5.38 -5.33 -35.69
N ASP A 377 -4.36 -6.13 -35.39
CA ASP A 377 -4.46 -7.61 -35.33
C ASP A 377 -5.07 -8.15 -34.02
N ALA A 378 -5.31 -7.29 -33.02
CA ALA A 378 -5.79 -7.69 -31.71
C ALA A 378 -7.32 -7.84 -31.65
N GLU A 379 -7.83 -9.03 -32.00
CA GLU A 379 -9.26 -9.39 -31.97
C GLU A 379 -9.95 -9.26 -30.60
N THR A 380 -9.20 -9.22 -29.49
CA THR A 380 -9.76 -9.21 -28.12
C THR A 380 -9.25 -8.05 -27.29
N GLU A 381 -10.11 -7.53 -26.41
CA GLU A 381 -9.75 -6.46 -25.45
C GLU A 381 -8.55 -6.87 -24.57
N PHE A 382 -8.41 -8.16 -24.24
CA PHE A 382 -7.24 -8.68 -23.53
C PHE A 382 -5.95 -8.55 -24.35
N LYS A 383 -5.94 -8.97 -25.64
CA LYS A 383 -4.79 -8.78 -26.55
C LYS A 383 -4.44 -7.29 -26.64
N LYS A 384 -5.43 -6.41 -26.83
CA LYS A 384 -5.25 -4.95 -26.89
C LYS A 384 -4.64 -4.37 -25.61
N SER A 385 -5.14 -4.78 -24.44
CA SER A 385 -4.59 -4.35 -23.15
C SER A 385 -3.14 -4.84 -22.95
N ALA A 386 -2.82 -6.04 -23.42
CA ALA A 386 -1.48 -6.61 -23.31
C ALA A 386 -0.44 -5.94 -24.23
N SER A 387 -0.79 -5.53 -25.46
CA SER A 387 0.11 -4.75 -26.33
C SER A 387 0.33 -3.33 -25.77
N TYR A 388 -0.71 -2.62 -25.32
CA TYR A 388 -0.55 -1.35 -24.61
C TYR A 388 0.38 -1.46 -23.39
N GLN A 389 0.23 -2.51 -22.57
CA GLN A 389 1.11 -2.72 -21.42
C GLN A 389 2.57 -2.99 -21.82
N ARG A 390 2.81 -3.68 -22.95
CA ARG A 390 4.17 -3.89 -23.50
C ARG A 390 4.79 -2.58 -23.99
N ALA A 391 4.06 -1.79 -24.78
CA ALA A 391 4.53 -0.48 -25.24
C ALA A 391 4.97 0.43 -24.08
N ILE A 392 4.16 0.53 -23.02
CA ILE A 392 4.50 1.30 -21.81
C ILE A 392 5.75 0.76 -21.08
N GLN A 393 6.06 -0.54 -21.14
CA GLN A 393 7.34 -1.03 -20.59
C GLN A 393 8.51 -0.67 -21.51
N SER A 394 8.36 -0.78 -22.82
CA SER A 394 9.39 -0.37 -23.79
C SER A 394 9.73 1.11 -23.66
N GLU A 395 8.72 1.99 -23.63
CA GLU A 395 8.89 3.45 -23.47
C GLU A 395 9.68 3.80 -22.19
N ARG A 396 9.37 3.14 -21.06
CA ARG A 396 10.14 3.30 -19.81
C ARG A 396 11.58 2.86 -19.94
N GLN A 397 11.84 1.77 -20.67
CA GLN A 397 13.21 1.31 -20.91
C GLN A 397 13.99 2.30 -21.77
N VAL A 398 13.37 2.86 -22.81
CA VAL A 398 13.97 3.89 -23.68
C VAL A 398 14.24 5.17 -22.86
N ALA A 399 13.28 5.68 -22.09
CA ALA A 399 13.48 6.84 -21.21
C ALA A 399 14.66 6.63 -20.24
N GLY A 400 14.74 5.44 -19.64
CA GLY A 400 15.84 5.08 -18.74
C GLY A 400 17.21 4.95 -19.43
N ILE A 401 17.26 4.61 -20.73
CA ILE A 401 18.49 4.60 -21.55
C ILE A 401 18.86 6.04 -21.96
N ALA A 402 17.90 6.84 -22.42
CA ALA A 402 18.12 8.21 -22.91
C ALA A 402 18.81 9.11 -21.87
N LYS A 403 18.42 9.01 -20.59
CA LYS A 403 19.04 9.76 -19.49
C LYS A 403 20.26 9.08 -18.84
N LEU A 404 20.60 7.86 -19.25
CA LEU A 404 21.62 7.05 -18.59
C LEU A 404 23.01 7.70 -18.50
N PRO A 405 23.52 8.44 -19.52
CA PRO A 405 24.79 9.15 -19.39
C PRO A 405 24.80 10.15 -18.23
N HIS A 406 23.70 10.88 -18.06
CA HIS A 406 23.56 11.87 -16.98
C HIS A 406 23.35 11.20 -15.61
N VAL A 407 22.66 10.06 -15.55
CA VAL A 407 22.60 9.21 -14.34
C VAL A 407 24.02 8.75 -13.93
N ILE A 408 24.84 8.28 -14.86
CA ILE A 408 26.22 7.84 -14.58
C ILE A 408 27.06 8.99 -14.03
N ASN A 409 27.01 10.17 -14.67
CA ASN A 409 27.71 11.36 -14.19
C ASN A 409 27.23 11.79 -12.79
N PHE A 410 25.92 11.80 -12.55
CA PHE A 410 25.36 12.12 -11.24
C PHE A 410 25.84 11.15 -10.14
N VAL A 411 25.92 9.84 -10.44
CA VAL A 411 26.46 8.85 -9.51
C VAL A 411 27.96 9.10 -9.27
N LYS A 412 28.76 9.35 -10.31
CA LYS A 412 30.20 9.67 -10.19
C LYS A 412 30.43 10.85 -9.24
N ASN A 413 29.73 11.96 -9.46
CA ASN A 413 29.84 13.18 -8.64
C ASN A 413 29.52 12.93 -7.15
N ILE A 414 28.58 12.02 -6.83
CA ILE A 414 28.30 11.65 -5.43
C ILE A 414 29.37 10.70 -4.87
N MET A 415 29.93 9.81 -5.70
CA MET A 415 31.00 8.90 -5.30
C MET A 415 32.33 9.62 -4.97
N GLU A 416 32.59 10.79 -5.56
CA GLU A 416 33.71 11.68 -5.21
C GLU A 416 33.65 12.18 -3.75
N ILE A 417 32.46 12.22 -3.15
CA ILE A 417 32.25 12.54 -1.72
C ILE A 417 32.71 11.36 -0.82
N GLU A 418 33.10 10.23 -1.42
CA GLU A 418 33.58 9.01 -0.76
C GLU A 418 32.58 8.33 0.18
N GLU A 419 31.30 8.67 0.04
CA GLU A 419 30.18 8.17 0.84
C GLU A 419 29.59 6.86 0.26
N SER A 420 28.77 6.15 1.05
CA SER A 420 28.13 4.90 0.59
C SER A 420 26.78 5.15 -0.08
N VAL A 421 26.63 4.64 -1.31
CA VAL A 421 25.54 4.94 -2.26
C VAL A 421 24.83 3.66 -2.71
N VAL A 422 23.49 3.71 -2.80
CA VAL A 422 22.66 2.66 -3.42
C VAL A 422 21.90 3.24 -4.61
N VAL A 423 22.16 2.72 -5.81
CA VAL A 423 21.44 3.06 -7.04
C VAL A 423 20.37 2.01 -7.31
N PHE A 424 19.11 2.44 -7.45
CA PHE A 424 18.00 1.58 -7.84
C PHE A 424 17.61 1.80 -9.31
N CYS A 425 17.57 0.72 -10.08
CA CYS A 425 17.07 0.70 -11.46
C CYS A 425 16.08 -0.46 -11.67
N HIS A 426 15.30 -0.43 -12.74
CA HIS A 426 14.25 -1.41 -13.05
C HIS A 426 14.69 -2.42 -14.11
N HIS A 427 15.23 -1.95 -15.24
CA HIS A 427 15.53 -2.79 -16.38
C HIS A 427 16.92 -3.42 -16.28
N LYS A 428 17.03 -4.70 -16.69
CA LYS A 428 18.29 -5.45 -16.67
C LYS A 428 19.38 -4.83 -17.57
N VAL A 429 18.98 -4.19 -18.68
CA VAL A 429 19.90 -3.50 -19.60
C VAL A 429 20.56 -2.31 -18.90
N ILE A 430 19.77 -1.47 -18.24
CA ILE A 430 20.27 -0.33 -17.46
C ILE A 430 21.12 -0.81 -16.27
N HIS A 431 20.71 -1.89 -15.59
CA HIS A 431 21.53 -2.50 -14.53
C HIS A 431 22.92 -2.94 -15.03
N LYS A 432 22.97 -3.64 -16.18
CA LYS A 432 24.22 -4.03 -16.84
C LYS A 432 25.08 -2.81 -17.20
N LEU A 433 24.51 -1.83 -17.88
CA LEU A 433 25.24 -0.64 -18.34
C LEU A 433 25.76 0.21 -17.17
N LEU A 434 25.01 0.32 -16.07
CA LEU A 434 25.49 0.98 -14.84
C LEU A 434 26.70 0.24 -14.25
N HIS A 435 26.69 -1.10 -14.26
CA HIS A 435 27.86 -1.89 -13.82
C HIS A 435 29.09 -1.67 -14.71
N GLU A 436 28.93 -1.72 -16.03
CA GLU A 436 30.03 -1.52 -17.00
C GLU A 436 30.59 -0.10 -16.95
N ARG A 437 29.76 0.92 -16.72
CA ARG A 437 30.16 2.34 -16.77
C ARG A 437 30.61 2.91 -15.42
N LEU A 438 30.47 2.14 -14.34
CA LEU A 438 30.89 2.48 -12.97
C LEU A 438 31.85 1.42 -12.38
N GLU A 439 32.47 0.59 -13.23
CA GLU A 439 33.38 -0.50 -12.84
C GLU A 439 34.52 -0.02 -11.93
N GLU A 440 35.01 1.20 -12.13
CA GLU A 440 36.05 1.87 -11.32
C GLU A 440 35.71 1.93 -9.81
N PHE A 441 34.43 1.91 -9.44
CA PHE A 441 33.97 1.89 -8.04
C PHE A 441 33.71 0.49 -7.48
N SER A 442 33.99 -0.57 -8.26
CA SER A 442 33.73 -1.97 -7.91
C SER A 442 32.30 -2.20 -7.35
N PRO A 443 31.23 -1.88 -8.11
CA PRO A 443 29.86 -1.94 -7.63
C PRO A 443 29.41 -3.37 -7.27
N VAL A 444 28.75 -3.53 -6.13
CA VAL A 444 28.08 -4.78 -5.74
C VAL A 444 26.61 -4.81 -6.20
N SER A 445 26.08 -6.01 -6.41
CA SER A 445 24.90 -6.23 -7.25
C SER A 445 23.76 -6.98 -6.55
N ILE A 446 22.54 -6.44 -6.60
CA ILE A 446 21.32 -7.16 -6.19
C ILE A 446 20.30 -7.19 -7.33
N ILE A 447 20.14 -8.34 -7.98
CA ILE A 447 19.24 -8.55 -9.13
C ILE A 447 18.30 -9.73 -8.87
N GLY A 448 17.07 -9.65 -9.39
CA GLY A 448 16.16 -10.80 -9.44
C GLY A 448 16.74 -11.97 -10.26
N GLY A 449 16.77 -13.16 -9.66
CA GLY A 449 17.34 -14.38 -10.25
C GLY A 449 18.61 -14.87 -9.55
N GLN A 450 19.29 -14.04 -8.77
CA GLN A 450 20.41 -14.48 -7.92
C GLN A 450 19.96 -15.50 -6.87
N THR A 451 20.83 -16.43 -6.49
CA THR A 451 20.63 -17.31 -5.33
C THR A 451 20.65 -16.53 -4.01
N ASP A 452 20.08 -17.11 -2.95
CA ASP A 452 20.07 -16.46 -1.62
C ASP A 452 21.49 -16.29 -1.06
N THR A 453 22.41 -17.22 -1.35
CA THR A 453 23.81 -17.15 -0.91
C THR A 453 24.59 -16.05 -1.62
N MET A 454 24.52 -15.97 -2.96
CA MET A 454 25.17 -14.90 -3.72
C MET A 454 24.62 -13.53 -3.33
N ARG A 455 23.31 -13.41 -3.11
CA ARG A 455 22.70 -12.16 -2.68
C ARG A 455 23.19 -11.71 -1.29
N GLN A 456 23.36 -12.66 -0.35
CA GLN A 456 23.86 -12.34 0.98
C GLN A 456 25.33 -11.89 0.96
N ASP A 457 26.19 -12.55 0.18
CA ASP A 457 27.59 -12.14 -0.03
C ASP A 457 27.69 -10.67 -0.50
N GLN A 458 26.89 -10.29 -1.51
CA GLN A 458 26.89 -8.91 -2.03
C GLN A 458 26.40 -7.87 -1.01
N ILE A 459 25.44 -8.24 -0.15
CA ILE A 459 24.98 -7.39 0.97
C ILE A 459 26.08 -7.25 2.03
N ASP A 460 26.75 -8.34 2.37
CA ASP A 460 27.77 -8.37 3.41
C ASP A 460 29.01 -7.56 2.99
N LYS A 461 29.44 -7.67 1.73
CA LYS A 461 30.50 -6.85 1.12
C LYS A 461 30.20 -5.36 1.23
N PHE A 462 28.98 -4.96 0.87
CA PHE A 462 28.53 -3.58 1.01
C PHE A 462 28.57 -3.10 2.47
N GLN A 463 28.00 -3.89 3.40
CA GLN A 463 27.87 -3.50 4.80
C GLN A 463 29.23 -3.39 5.51
N LYS A 464 30.15 -4.32 5.22
CA LYS A 464 31.55 -4.24 5.69
C LYS A 464 32.30 -3.04 5.11
N GLY A 465 31.92 -2.60 3.91
CA GLY A 465 32.56 -1.49 3.20
C GLY A 465 33.63 -1.94 2.21
N GLU A 466 33.61 -3.21 1.78
CA GLU A 466 34.45 -3.73 0.70
C GLU A 466 34.08 -3.07 -0.65
N SER A 467 32.85 -2.58 -0.78
CA SER A 467 32.43 -1.65 -1.84
C SER A 467 31.54 -0.55 -1.25
N LYS A 468 31.69 0.68 -1.77
CA LYS A 468 30.88 1.85 -1.40
C LYS A 468 29.66 2.04 -2.30
N LEU A 469 29.59 1.35 -3.44
CA LEU A 469 28.52 1.48 -4.43
C LEU A 469 27.73 0.17 -4.57
N MET A 470 26.41 0.22 -4.41
CA MET A 470 25.51 -0.89 -4.72
C MET A 470 24.54 -0.52 -5.84
N ILE A 471 24.40 -1.40 -6.84
CA ILE A 471 23.38 -1.27 -7.88
C ILE A 471 22.34 -2.38 -7.66
N ALA A 472 21.11 -1.98 -7.34
CA ALA A 472 20.03 -2.87 -6.94
C ALA A 472 18.80 -2.75 -7.84
N GLY A 473 18.11 -3.86 -8.08
CA GLY A 473 16.80 -3.83 -8.72
C GLY A 473 15.79 -3.08 -7.83
N LEU A 474 15.04 -2.12 -8.38
CA LEU A 474 14.05 -1.32 -7.65
C LEU A 474 13.00 -2.20 -6.92
N ARG A 475 12.60 -3.30 -7.54
CA ARG A 475 11.70 -4.31 -6.93
C ARG A 475 12.42 -5.33 -6.02
N ALA A 476 13.76 -5.39 -6.06
CA ALA A 476 14.53 -6.04 -4.99
C ALA A 476 14.50 -5.22 -3.68
N GLY A 477 14.04 -3.96 -3.72
CA GLY A 477 13.63 -3.19 -2.55
C GLY A 477 12.53 -3.84 -1.70
N ASN A 478 11.87 -4.92 -2.15
CA ASN A 478 10.91 -5.69 -1.35
C ASN A 478 11.57 -6.85 -0.55
N VAL A 479 12.87 -7.12 -0.70
CA VAL A 479 13.54 -8.40 -0.35
C VAL A 479 13.98 -8.54 1.12
N GLY A 480 13.42 -7.77 2.05
CA GLY A 480 13.77 -7.88 3.48
C GLY A 480 15.08 -7.19 3.90
N ILE A 481 16.01 -6.99 2.96
CA ILE A 481 17.41 -6.55 3.15
C ILE A 481 17.62 -5.30 4.03
N ASN A 482 18.81 -5.19 4.63
CA ASN A 482 19.27 -4.05 5.42
C ASN A 482 20.43 -3.36 4.68
N LEU A 483 20.34 -2.06 4.42
CA LEU A 483 21.33 -1.25 3.70
C LEU A 483 21.76 0.00 4.48
N THR A 484 21.70 -0.08 5.82
CA THR A 484 22.00 1.01 6.77
C THR A 484 23.39 1.66 6.66
N ARG A 485 24.36 1.07 5.97
CA ARG A 485 25.62 1.76 5.64
C ARG A 485 25.41 2.93 4.67
N ALA A 486 24.48 2.80 3.73
CA ALA A 486 24.26 3.81 2.71
C ALA A 486 23.60 5.06 3.28
N LYS A 487 24.09 6.21 2.83
CA LYS A 487 23.60 7.55 3.15
C LYS A 487 22.80 8.14 1.99
N TYR A 488 23.13 7.73 0.76
CA TYR A 488 22.50 8.18 -0.48
C TYR A 488 21.74 7.02 -1.14
N VAL A 489 20.49 7.27 -1.52
CA VAL A 489 19.72 6.42 -2.44
C VAL A 489 19.39 7.21 -3.69
N ILE A 490 19.67 6.62 -4.85
CA ILE A 490 19.48 7.25 -6.16
C ILE A 490 18.54 6.36 -6.96
N PHE A 491 17.37 6.87 -7.34
CA PHE A 491 16.44 6.22 -8.25
C PHE A 491 16.81 6.61 -9.68
N ALA A 492 17.65 5.78 -10.31
CA ALA A 492 17.99 5.89 -11.73
C ALA A 492 16.75 5.66 -12.62
N GLU A 493 15.79 4.86 -12.17
CA GLU A 493 14.51 4.65 -12.83
C GLU A 493 13.36 4.74 -11.84
N LEU A 494 12.20 5.23 -12.31
CA LEU A 494 10.99 5.37 -11.50
C LEU A 494 9.99 4.23 -11.77
N ASP A 495 9.31 3.75 -10.73
CA ASP A 495 8.12 2.89 -10.85
C ASP A 495 6.83 3.73 -10.79
N TRP A 496 5.68 3.17 -11.16
CA TRP A 496 4.37 3.83 -11.07
C TRP A 496 3.79 3.82 -9.64
N SER A 497 4.40 3.09 -8.72
CA SER A 497 3.96 2.94 -7.32
C SER A 497 4.87 3.72 -6.36
N PRO A 498 4.35 4.72 -5.60
CA PRO A 498 5.12 5.39 -4.55
C PRO A 498 5.60 4.42 -3.47
N ALA A 499 4.81 3.38 -3.16
CA ALA A 499 5.15 2.39 -2.15
C ALA A 499 6.49 1.72 -2.43
N ILE A 500 6.81 1.36 -3.68
CA ILE A 500 8.08 0.68 -4.01
C ILE A 500 9.29 1.56 -3.66
N HIS A 501 9.25 2.85 -4.00
CA HIS A 501 10.31 3.80 -3.62
C HIS A 501 10.42 3.95 -2.10
N ARG A 502 9.28 4.10 -1.39
CA ARG A 502 9.25 4.16 0.09
C ARG A 502 9.84 2.89 0.71
N GLN A 503 9.56 1.70 0.17
CA GLN A 503 10.14 0.44 0.64
C GLN A 503 11.66 0.36 0.41
N ALA A 504 12.15 0.96 -0.68
CA ALA A 504 13.56 1.04 -1.03
C ALA A 504 14.33 2.02 -0.12
N GLU A 505 13.81 3.24 0.08
CA GLU A 505 14.32 4.21 1.08
C GLU A 505 14.45 3.56 2.46
N ASP A 506 13.40 2.84 2.87
CA ASP A 506 13.29 2.16 4.15
C ASP A 506 14.21 0.93 4.28
N ARG A 507 15.06 0.62 3.30
CA ARG A 507 16.21 -0.30 3.47
C ARG A 507 17.43 0.40 4.07
N LEU A 508 17.62 1.68 3.77
CA LEU A 508 18.68 2.54 4.31
C LEU A 508 18.24 3.20 5.62
N HIS A 509 17.00 3.67 5.67
CA HIS A 509 16.40 4.36 6.82
C HIS A 509 15.81 3.35 7.82
N ARG A 510 16.67 2.77 8.67
CA ARG A 510 16.29 1.76 9.69
C ARG A 510 16.94 2.03 11.05
N ILE A 511 16.46 1.34 12.07
CA ILE A 511 17.13 1.22 13.38
C ILE A 511 18.60 0.82 13.13
N GLY A 512 19.54 1.61 13.65
CA GLY A 512 20.98 1.47 13.40
C GLY A 512 21.56 2.54 12.47
N GLN A 513 20.74 3.18 11.62
CA GLN A 513 21.14 4.37 10.87
C GLN A 513 21.36 5.55 11.83
N LYS A 514 22.48 6.27 11.67
CA LYS A 514 22.85 7.46 12.45
C LYS A 514 22.83 8.75 11.63
N ASN A 515 22.84 8.63 10.30
CA ASN A 515 22.89 9.73 9.35
C ASN A 515 21.52 10.02 8.74
N THR A 516 21.33 11.26 8.29
CA THR A 516 20.23 11.61 7.38
C THR A 516 20.39 10.83 6.07
N VAL A 517 19.32 10.19 5.62
CA VAL A 517 19.28 9.50 4.32
C VAL A 517 18.77 10.47 3.27
N PHE A 518 19.53 10.63 2.19
CA PHE A 518 19.19 11.49 1.06
C PHE A 518 18.70 10.63 -0.11
N ALA A 519 17.48 10.91 -0.61
CA ALA A 519 16.83 10.15 -1.66
C ALA A 519 16.64 11.02 -2.91
N TYR A 520 17.37 10.71 -3.97
CA TYR A 520 17.34 11.41 -5.26
C TYR A 520 16.47 10.65 -6.25
N TYR A 521 15.47 11.33 -6.79
CA TYR A 521 14.59 10.85 -7.85
C TYR A 521 15.02 11.51 -9.15
N LEU A 522 15.72 10.77 -10.01
CA LEU A 522 16.27 11.32 -11.26
C LEU A 522 15.21 11.29 -12.36
N ILE A 523 14.84 12.47 -12.86
CA ILE A 523 13.80 12.68 -13.87
C ILE A 523 14.50 13.09 -15.17
N GLY A 524 14.38 12.29 -16.23
CA GLY A 524 14.89 12.67 -17.55
C GLY A 524 14.01 13.75 -18.17
N ASN A 525 14.55 14.96 -18.34
CA ASN A 525 13.86 16.10 -18.93
C ASN A 525 13.35 15.77 -20.34
N GLY A 526 12.07 16.03 -20.63
CA GLY A 526 11.48 15.76 -21.94
C GLY A 526 11.18 14.29 -22.22
N THR A 527 11.22 13.42 -21.21
CA THR A 527 10.87 11.99 -21.31
C THR A 527 9.58 11.67 -20.55
N LEU A 528 9.13 10.41 -20.60
CA LEU A 528 8.00 9.90 -19.80
C LEU A 528 8.15 10.16 -18.28
N ASP A 529 9.37 10.33 -17.75
CA ASP A 529 9.61 10.50 -16.32
C ASP A 529 8.87 11.70 -15.70
N ASP A 530 8.72 12.81 -16.43
CA ASP A 530 7.99 14.00 -15.95
C ASP A 530 6.53 13.63 -15.61
N HIS A 531 5.89 12.82 -16.45
CA HIS A 531 4.54 12.34 -16.23
C HIS A 531 4.48 11.33 -15.06
N VAL A 532 5.47 10.44 -14.95
CA VAL A 532 5.58 9.48 -13.83
C VAL A 532 5.77 10.22 -12.50
N ALA A 533 6.63 11.24 -12.46
CA ALA A 533 6.95 12.02 -11.27
C ALA A 533 5.74 12.79 -10.73
N ASN A 534 4.88 13.32 -11.61
CA ASN A 534 3.63 13.96 -11.22
C ASN A 534 2.62 12.94 -10.67
N ILE A 535 2.41 11.82 -11.38
CA ILE A 535 1.56 10.72 -10.91
C ILE A 535 2.01 10.14 -9.56
N LEU A 536 3.32 10.13 -9.28
CA LEU A 536 3.86 9.69 -7.99
C LEU A 536 3.54 10.66 -6.84
N VAL A 537 3.46 11.97 -7.10
CA VAL A 537 3.00 12.97 -6.12
C VAL A 537 1.53 12.78 -5.81
N ASP A 538 0.67 12.73 -6.84
CA ASP A 538 -0.79 12.62 -6.66
C ASP A 538 -1.18 11.36 -5.87
N LYS A 539 -0.58 10.22 -6.23
CA LYS A 539 -0.76 8.95 -5.50
C LYS A 539 -0.20 9.02 -4.08
N SER A 540 0.94 9.69 -3.87
CA SER A 540 1.49 9.87 -2.52
C SER A 540 0.50 10.66 -1.65
N TYR A 541 -0.03 11.77 -2.18
CA TYR A 541 -1.02 12.58 -1.48
C TYR A 541 -2.33 11.82 -1.19
N GLU A 542 -2.84 11.00 -2.13
CA GLU A 542 -3.98 10.10 -1.86
C GLU A 542 -3.68 9.09 -0.74
N ILE A 543 -2.46 8.55 -0.69
CA ILE A 543 -2.01 7.51 0.25
C ILE A 543 -1.64 8.09 1.64
N ASP A 544 -1.20 9.34 1.72
CA ASP A 544 -0.83 9.98 2.99
C ASP A 544 -2.06 10.57 3.67
N ALA A 545 -3.01 11.13 2.90
CA ALA A 545 -4.41 11.03 3.26
C ALA A 545 -4.85 9.54 3.34
N ILE A 546 -5.94 9.18 4.01
CA ILE A 546 -6.29 7.77 4.35
C ILE A 546 -5.33 7.09 5.35
N MET A 547 -4.00 7.28 5.29
CA MET A 547 -3.05 6.67 6.23
C MET A 547 -2.67 7.56 7.43
N ASP A 548 -2.11 8.75 7.18
CA ASP A 548 -1.46 9.61 8.18
C ASP A 548 -2.18 10.96 8.39
N GLU A 549 -2.34 11.41 9.64
CA GLU A 549 -3.03 12.68 9.94
C GLU A 549 -2.31 13.89 9.35
N THR A 550 -0.97 13.88 9.38
CA THR A 550 -0.10 14.88 8.74
C THR A 550 0.47 14.34 7.43
N VAL A 551 0.21 15.08 6.35
CA VAL A 551 0.85 14.86 5.05
C VAL A 551 2.24 15.47 5.09
N ASP A 552 3.28 14.66 4.91
CA ASP A 552 4.64 15.17 4.76
C ASP A 552 4.77 15.81 3.38
N SER A 553 5.09 17.11 3.30
CA SER A 553 5.27 17.77 2.01
C SER A 553 6.42 17.11 1.25
N TYR A 554 6.22 16.83 -0.03
CA TYR A 554 7.25 16.20 -0.88
C TYR A 554 8.44 17.14 -1.14
N GLU A 555 8.34 18.39 -0.69
CA GLU A 555 9.38 19.41 -0.77
C GLU A 555 9.58 20.04 0.61
N ASN A 556 10.73 19.77 1.22
CA ASN A 556 11.26 20.55 2.34
C ASN A 556 12.29 21.54 1.76
N LYS A 557 11.81 22.38 0.82
CA LYS A 557 12.61 23.17 -0.15
C LYS A 557 13.72 24.00 0.51
N ASP A 558 13.48 24.54 1.69
CA ASP A 558 14.44 25.42 2.37
C ASP A 558 15.54 24.64 3.10
N LYS A 559 15.22 23.51 3.77
CA LYS A 559 16.22 22.56 4.27
C LYS A 559 17.02 21.93 3.12
N ALA A 560 16.36 21.63 2.02
CA ALA A 560 16.97 21.09 0.81
C ALA A 560 18.02 22.06 0.23
N LYS A 561 17.65 23.34 0.04
CA LYS A 561 18.57 24.41 -0.38
C LYS A 561 19.74 24.60 0.58
N LEU A 562 19.48 24.65 1.89
CA LEU A 562 20.54 24.87 2.89
C LEU A 562 21.60 23.75 2.89
N ILE A 563 21.19 22.49 2.70
CA ILE A 563 22.09 21.34 2.64
C ILE A 563 22.78 21.22 1.28
N LEU A 564 22.08 21.54 0.18
CA LEU A 564 22.70 21.60 -1.15
C LEU A 564 23.75 22.70 -1.23
N ALA A 565 23.52 23.86 -0.61
CA ALA A 565 24.53 24.91 -0.45
C ALA A 565 25.75 24.38 0.33
N GLN A 566 25.55 23.69 1.47
CA GLN A 566 26.65 23.06 2.24
C GLN A 566 27.41 21.96 1.47
N ILE A 567 26.80 21.33 0.45
CA ILE A 567 27.46 20.36 -0.43
C ILE A 567 28.22 21.09 -1.55
N HIS A 568 27.61 22.09 -2.19
CA HIS A 568 28.31 22.94 -3.16
C HIS A 568 29.51 23.66 -2.55
N ASP A 569 29.36 24.24 -1.34
CA ASP A 569 30.45 24.86 -0.60
C ASP A 569 31.58 23.86 -0.30
N LYS A 570 31.25 22.58 -0.03
CA LYS A 570 32.25 21.52 0.17
C LYS A 570 32.91 21.01 -1.11
N ILE A 571 32.25 21.17 -2.25
CA ILE A 571 32.79 20.83 -3.57
C ILE A 571 33.62 22.00 -4.13
N SER A 572 33.28 23.26 -3.81
CA SER A 572 34.01 24.45 -4.26
C SER A 572 35.10 24.95 -3.29
N SER A 573 35.19 24.39 -2.07
CA SER A 573 36.28 24.65 -1.11
C SER A 573 37.36 23.55 -1.10
N LYS A 574 37.30 22.64 -2.08
CA LYS A 574 38.35 21.70 -2.47
C LYS A 574 38.88 22.07 -3.85
#